data_AF-A0A1B9B722-F1
#
_entry.id   AF-A0A1B9B722-F1
#
_cell.length_a   1.000
_cell.length_b   1.000
_cell.length_c   1.000
_cell.angle_alpha   90.00
_cell.angle_beta   90.00
_cell.angle_gamma   90.00
#
_symmetry.space_group_name_H-M   'P 1'
#
loop_
_entity.id
_entity.type
_entity.pdbx_description
1 polymer ?
#
loop_
_entity_poly.entity_id
_entity_poly.type
_entity_poly.pdbx_seq_one_letter_code
_entity_poly.pdbx_strand_id
1 'polypeptide(L)'
;MPVKKPSNFDKKIIVRNIRTEDFNEIIELSKIAFPQMEPWEVQHLESHLKIFPEGQFCVEYGGRIIGSCSSLIVDFEEYDDDHSFDEITDNGFIRNHDPKGLNLYGIDVAVHPNFRGMKIGQRLYEARKQLCRERNLKSIIIGGRIPNYSKHADRLSAREYVDEVMKQNLYDPVLTFQMMNGFVLKRVNSDYLSDDQASLKHATLMEWYNVDYLPKAQHQYQRAFPVRISVVQYMMKQIHSFTDFANQCEYFIDASANFRSDFVVFPETFTMQLLSFLGEDVPSLQVKKLTSFTEQYIQAFTDLAIKYNVNIIGGSHFVEENHSIYNIAYLFRRDGTVDRQRQIHIPADDRKWWGIQPGNNIHVFDTDCGKIAMLISYDILFPELARIAVDKGAQIIFTPFSTEDQQGYLRIRYCSQARAIENQVYTVIAGTAGNLTHVPHMDVQYAQSGIFSPCDFTFPGNGIVGECNPNIETIIVGEVDLETLRRSRNIGTVTPLKDRRMELYDTEIKKLDLLGAGQV
;
A
#
# COMPACT_ATOMS: atom_id res chain seq x y z
N MET A 1 38.01 -11.00 48.75
CA MET A 1 36.79 -10.48 49.40
C MET A 1 35.66 -11.45 49.11
N PRO A 2 34.93 -11.97 50.11
CA PRO A 2 33.83 -12.89 49.85
C PRO A 2 32.65 -12.13 49.23
N VAL A 3 32.12 -12.66 48.13
CA VAL A 3 30.92 -12.17 47.45
C VAL A 3 29.75 -12.32 48.40
N LYS A 4 29.17 -11.20 48.86
CA LYS A 4 27.91 -11.18 49.60
C LYS A 4 26.84 -11.84 48.73
N LYS A 5 26.20 -12.90 49.24
CA LYS A 5 24.91 -13.36 48.71
C LYS A 5 23.92 -12.18 48.77
N PRO A 6 23.17 -11.88 47.70
CA PRO A 6 22.16 -10.83 47.75
C PRO A 6 21.15 -11.16 48.85
N SER A 7 20.85 -10.17 49.70
CA SER A 7 19.92 -10.34 50.80
C SER A 7 18.49 -10.49 50.26
N ASN A 8 17.67 -11.28 50.93
CA ASN A 8 16.27 -11.56 50.58
C ASN A 8 15.31 -10.33 50.72
N PHE A 9 15.87 -9.11 50.73
CA PHE A 9 15.18 -7.83 50.95
C PHE A 9 15.23 -6.88 49.74
N ASP A 10 15.99 -7.19 48.68
CA ASP A 10 16.04 -6.35 47.47
C ASP A 10 14.82 -6.59 46.57
N LYS A 11 13.68 -5.99 46.94
CA LYS A 11 12.49 -5.94 46.06
C LYS A 11 12.65 -4.82 45.03
N LYS A 12 13.26 -5.15 43.89
CA LYS A 12 13.45 -4.19 42.78
C LYS A 12 12.17 -4.07 41.95
N ILE A 13 11.79 -2.84 41.59
CA ILE A 13 10.77 -2.57 40.56
C ILE A 13 11.46 -2.61 39.21
N ILE A 14 10.95 -3.41 38.28
CA ILE A 14 11.54 -3.62 36.95
C ILE A 14 10.48 -3.25 35.90
N VAL A 15 10.83 -2.38 34.95
CA VAL A 15 10.03 -2.12 33.75
C VAL A 15 10.68 -2.91 32.62
N ARG A 16 9.92 -3.74 31.92
CA ARG A 16 10.40 -4.58 30.81
C ARG A 16 9.29 -4.84 29.80
N ASN A 17 9.64 -5.39 28.65
CA ASN A 17 8.64 -5.88 27.71
C ASN A 17 7.95 -7.16 28.21
N ILE A 18 6.71 -7.35 27.76
CA ILE A 18 5.88 -8.52 28.06
C ILE A 18 6.44 -9.77 27.37
N ARG A 19 6.26 -10.92 28.01
CA ARG A 19 6.61 -12.25 27.49
C ARG A 19 5.40 -13.16 27.54
N THR A 20 5.42 -14.25 26.78
CA THR A 20 4.35 -15.26 26.78
C THR A 20 4.06 -15.83 28.17
N GLU A 21 5.08 -15.97 29.02
CA GLU A 21 4.93 -16.43 30.41
C GLU A 21 4.13 -15.47 31.31
N ASP A 22 4.02 -14.19 30.94
CA ASP A 22 3.33 -13.16 31.74
C ASP A 22 1.81 -13.11 31.49
N PHE A 23 1.30 -13.77 30.43
CA PHE A 23 -0.08 -13.57 29.94
C PHE A 23 -1.13 -13.80 31.02
N ASN A 24 -1.01 -14.89 31.79
CA ASN A 24 -1.97 -15.20 32.85
C ASN A 24 -1.98 -14.10 33.93
N GLU A 25 -0.81 -13.58 34.32
CA GLU A 25 -0.73 -12.50 35.32
C GLU A 25 -1.28 -11.18 34.78
N ILE A 26 -1.09 -10.89 33.49
CA ILE A 26 -1.62 -9.68 32.84
C ILE A 26 -3.15 -9.74 32.73
N ILE A 27 -3.71 -10.89 32.36
CA ILE A 27 -5.17 -11.08 32.28
C ILE A 27 -5.80 -10.91 33.67
N GLU A 28 -5.21 -11.52 34.71
CA GLU A 28 -5.67 -11.33 36.09
C GLU A 28 -5.51 -9.89 36.56
N LEU A 29 -4.40 -9.23 36.23
CA LEU A 29 -4.21 -7.81 36.51
C LEU A 29 -5.29 -6.94 35.86
N SER A 30 -5.66 -7.22 34.61
CA SER A 30 -6.70 -6.48 33.89
C SER A 30 -8.06 -6.60 34.59
N LYS A 31 -8.45 -7.82 34.99
CA LYS A 31 -9.69 -8.04 35.77
C LYS A 31 -9.71 -7.27 37.08
N ILE A 32 -8.59 -7.21 37.79
CA ILE A 32 -8.47 -6.48 39.06
C ILE A 32 -8.49 -4.96 38.85
N ALA A 33 -7.82 -4.47 37.79
CA ALA A 33 -7.75 -3.05 37.49
C ALA A 33 -9.07 -2.50 36.94
N PHE A 34 -9.80 -3.31 36.18
CA PHE A 34 -11.04 -2.97 35.46
C PHE A 34 -12.14 -4.02 35.68
N PRO A 35 -12.72 -4.13 36.89
CA PRO A 35 -13.64 -5.21 37.24
C PRO A 35 -14.99 -5.22 36.50
N GLN A 36 -15.31 -4.16 35.76
CA GLN A 36 -16.56 -4.02 35.00
C GLN A 36 -16.34 -4.00 33.47
N MET A 37 -15.15 -4.40 33.02
CA MET A 37 -14.80 -4.46 31.61
C MET A 37 -14.40 -5.88 31.21
N GLU A 38 -14.45 -6.13 29.91
CA GLU A 38 -13.91 -7.38 29.36
C GLU A 38 -12.38 -7.38 29.48
N PRO A 39 -11.78 -8.43 30.09
CA PRO A 39 -10.34 -8.53 30.19
C PRO A 39 -9.73 -8.95 28.86
N TRP A 40 -8.41 -8.78 28.74
CA TRP A 40 -7.67 -9.34 27.62
C TRP A 40 -7.84 -10.86 27.53
N GLU A 41 -7.91 -11.37 26.29
CA GLU A 41 -7.80 -12.79 26.00
C GLU A 41 -6.36 -13.14 25.61
N VAL A 42 -6.00 -14.41 25.77
CA VAL A 42 -4.66 -14.91 25.41
C VAL A 42 -4.34 -14.60 23.95
N GLN A 43 -5.30 -14.80 23.05
CA GLN A 43 -5.17 -14.55 21.62
C GLN A 43 -4.92 -13.07 21.27
N HIS A 44 -5.45 -12.12 22.05
CA HIS A 44 -5.12 -10.70 21.90
C HIS A 44 -3.64 -10.45 22.24
N LEU A 45 -3.18 -10.94 23.39
CA LEU A 45 -1.79 -10.75 23.84
C LEU A 45 -0.78 -11.47 22.94
N GLU A 46 -1.13 -12.63 22.38
CA GLU A 46 -0.33 -13.32 21.36
C GLU A 46 -0.16 -12.47 20.10
N SER A 47 -1.26 -11.85 19.64
CA SER A 47 -1.22 -10.93 18.50
C SER A 47 -0.34 -9.72 18.80
N HIS A 48 -0.45 -9.14 19.99
CA HIS A 48 0.36 -7.99 20.42
C HIS A 48 1.86 -8.30 20.39
N LEU A 49 2.28 -9.43 20.97
CA LEU A 49 3.68 -9.84 20.99
C LEU A 49 4.22 -10.24 19.61
N LYS A 50 3.37 -10.84 18.77
CA LYS A 50 3.76 -11.22 17.41
C LYS A 50 4.00 -10.00 16.53
N ILE A 51 3.19 -8.96 16.68
CA ILE A 51 3.15 -7.81 15.78
C ILE A 51 4.08 -6.69 16.24
N PHE A 52 4.02 -6.32 17.52
CA PHE A 52 4.80 -5.20 18.03
C PHE A 52 5.28 -5.43 19.48
N PRO A 53 6.19 -6.39 19.70
CA PRO A 53 6.66 -6.77 21.03
C PRO A 53 7.30 -5.61 21.80
N GLU A 54 7.96 -4.68 21.10
CA GLU A 54 8.63 -3.53 21.71
C GLU A 54 7.63 -2.52 22.31
N GLY A 55 6.37 -2.52 21.84
CA GLY A 55 5.30 -1.66 22.33
C GLY A 55 4.54 -2.17 23.56
N GLN A 56 4.84 -3.40 24.00
CA GLN A 56 4.11 -4.07 25.08
C GLN A 56 4.99 -4.09 26.33
N PHE A 57 4.59 -3.37 27.38
CA PHE A 57 5.36 -3.21 28.62
C PHE A 57 4.64 -3.77 29.84
N CYS A 58 5.40 -4.28 30.79
CA CYS A 58 4.94 -4.61 32.13
C CYS A 58 5.88 -4.07 33.21
N VAL A 59 5.34 -3.94 34.43
CA VAL A 59 6.08 -3.58 35.64
C VAL A 59 6.03 -4.75 36.62
N GLU A 60 7.20 -5.28 36.95
CA GLU A 60 7.38 -6.39 37.87
C GLU A 60 7.87 -5.90 39.23
N TYR A 61 7.30 -6.43 40.31
CA TYR A 61 7.75 -6.17 41.67
C TYR A 61 7.67 -7.44 42.53
N GLY A 62 8.83 -7.92 42.99
CA GLY A 62 8.91 -9.15 43.79
C GLY A 62 8.45 -10.40 43.04
N GLY A 63 8.73 -10.47 41.73
CA GLY A 63 8.37 -11.62 40.87
C GLY A 63 6.90 -11.67 40.46
N ARG A 64 6.15 -10.56 40.59
CA ARG A 64 4.75 -10.45 40.16
C ARG A 64 4.56 -9.24 39.27
N ILE A 65 3.70 -9.35 38.27
CA ILE A 65 3.28 -8.22 37.43
C ILE A 65 2.29 -7.35 38.20
N ILE A 66 2.65 -6.07 38.39
CA ILE A 66 1.84 -5.07 39.12
C ILE A 66 1.34 -3.93 38.22
N GLY A 67 1.76 -3.91 36.96
CA GLY A 67 1.28 -2.99 35.93
C GLY A 67 1.57 -3.49 34.52
N SER A 68 0.74 -3.14 33.55
CA SER A 68 0.94 -3.45 32.13
C SER A 68 0.38 -2.35 31.23
N CYS A 69 0.92 -2.24 30.03
CA CYS A 69 0.38 -1.39 28.98
C CYS A 69 0.71 -1.93 27.58
N SER A 70 -0.23 -1.81 26.66
CA SER A 70 -0.11 -2.24 25.27
C SER A 70 -0.17 -1.07 24.30
N SER A 71 0.58 -1.13 23.20
CA SER A 71 0.66 -0.02 22.23
C SER A 71 0.73 -0.55 20.80
N LEU A 72 0.42 0.30 19.83
CA LEU A 72 0.68 0.07 18.41
C LEU A 72 1.17 1.37 17.75
N ILE A 73 1.79 1.28 16.58
CA ILE A 73 2.11 2.44 15.76
C ILE A 73 1.04 2.53 14.69
N VAL A 74 0.53 3.74 14.46
CA VAL A 74 -0.46 4.07 13.44
C VAL A 74 -0.10 5.42 12.83
N ASP A 75 -0.57 5.69 11.63
CA ASP A 75 -0.72 7.06 11.16
C ASP A 75 -2.12 7.54 11.53
N PHE A 76 -2.20 8.41 12.52
CA PHE A 76 -3.49 8.85 13.05
C PHE A 76 -4.25 9.75 12.08
N GLU A 77 -3.59 10.33 11.07
CA GLU A 77 -4.26 11.10 10.01
C GLU A 77 -5.12 10.21 9.09
N GLU A 78 -5.00 8.88 9.17
CA GLU A 78 -5.84 7.92 8.45
C GLU A 78 -7.14 7.57 9.15
N TYR A 79 -7.29 7.94 10.43
CA TYR A 79 -8.47 7.65 11.24
C TYR A 79 -9.36 8.89 11.36
N ASP A 80 -10.67 8.68 11.50
CA ASP A 80 -11.55 9.77 11.89
C ASP A 80 -11.25 10.18 13.35
N ASP A 81 -11.43 11.46 13.64
CA ASP A 81 -11.24 12.01 14.98
C ASP A 81 -12.22 11.38 16.00
N ASP A 82 -13.31 10.75 15.54
CA ASP A 82 -14.35 10.08 16.35
C ASP A 82 -14.32 8.53 16.28
N HIS A 83 -13.16 7.94 15.98
CA HIS A 83 -12.99 6.48 15.94
C HIS A 83 -13.32 5.79 17.27
N SER A 84 -13.74 4.53 17.18
CA SER A 84 -13.94 3.64 18.32
C SER A 84 -12.68 2.85 18.69
N PHE A 85 -12.66 2.29 19.90
CA PHE A 85 -11.60 1.38 20.36
C PHE A 85 -11.40 0.19 19.41
N ASP A 86 -12.49 -0.42 18.93
CA ASP A 86 -12.43 -1.61 18.07
C ASP A 86 -11.86 -1.26 16.69
N GLU A 87 -12.11 -0.07 16.17
CA GLU A 87 -11.55 0.39 14.90
C GLU A 87 -10.04 0.64 15.00
N ILE A 88 -9.57 1.36 16.02
CA ILE A 88 -8.16 1.74 16.15
C ILE A 88 -7.27 0.59 16.64
N THR A 89 -7.85 -0.42 17.29
CA THR A 89 -7.12 -1.60 17.78
C THR A 89 -7.39 -2.85 16.97
N ASP A 90 -8.23 -2.78 15.94
CA ASP A 90 -8.73 -3.94 15.20
C ASP A 90 -9.26 -5.04 16.15
N ASN A 91 -10.32 -4.68 16.87
CA ASN A 91 -10.99 -5.52 17.89
C ASN A 91 -9.99 -6.06 18.94
N GLY A 92 -9.03 -5.23 19.36
CA GLY A 92 -8.02 -5.61 20.33
C GLY A 92 -6.85 -6.45 19.80
N PHE A 93 -6.78 -6.81 18.50
CA PHE A 93 -5.70 -7.64 17.95
C PHE A 93 -4.48 -6.86 17.43
N ILE A 94 -4.60 -5.55 17.21
CA ILE A 94 -3.58 -4.65 16.65
C ILE A 94 -3.03 -5.04 15.27
N ARG A 95 -3.78 -5.80 14.44
CA ARG A 95 -3.31 -6.22 13.10
C ARG A 95 -3.20 -5.06 12.10
N ASN A 96 -3.77 -3.91 12.46
CA ASN A 96 -3.61 -2.62 11.80
C ASN A 96 -2.35 -1.84 12.23
N HIS A 97 -1.42 -2.45 12.98
CA HIS A 97 -0.14 -1.84 13.29
C HIS A 97 0.63 -1.46 12.02
N ASP A 98 0.99 -0.19 11.90
CA ASP A 98 1.82 0.33 10.81
C ASP A 98 3.20 0.74 11.34
N PRO A 99 4.27 -0.04 11.07
CA PRO A 99 5.64 0.32 11.46
C PRO A 99 6.15 1.63 10.85
N LYS A 100 5.48 2.16 9.81
CA LYS A 100 5.80 3.44 9.16
C LYS A 100 4.96 4.60 9.66
N GLY A 101 3.96 4.34 10.51
CA GLY A 101 3.06 5.35 11.05
C GLY A 101 3.79 6.42 11.87
N LEU A 102 3.12 7.55 12.08
CA LEU A 102 3.69 8.72 12.72
C LEU A 102 3.41 8.77 14.23
N ASN A 103 2.45 8.01 14.73
CA ASN A 103 1.93 8.13 16.08
C ASN A 103 2.00 6.80 16.81
N LEU A 104 2.42 6.84 18.08
CA LEU A 104 2.26 5.70 18.98
C LEU A 104 0.87 5.78 19.61
N TYR A 105 0.00 4.81 19.36
CA TYR A 105 -1.29 4.72 20.02
C TYR A 105 -1.19 3.89 21.29
N GLY A 106 -1.56 4.47 22.43
CA GLY A 106 -1.61 3.77 23.71
C GLY A 106 -2.99 3.14 23.94
N ILE A 107 -3.03 1.82 23.98
CA ILE A 107 -4.28 1.03 24.02
C ILE A 107 -4.86 0.99 25.43
N ASP A 108 -4.07 0.54 26.40
CA ASP A 108 -4.49 0.37 27.79
C ASP A 108 -3.37 0.73 28.77
N VAL A 109 -3.72 0.93 30.05
CA VAL A 109 -2.76 1.00 31.15
C VAL A 109 -3.42 0.40 32.40
N ALA A 110 -3.04 -0.83 32.74
CA ALA A 110 -3.52 -1.50 33.96
C ALA A 110 -2.52 -1.32 35.10
N VAL A 111 -3.01 -0.99 36.29
CA VAL A 111 -2.19 -0.90 37.52
C VAL A 111 -2.95 -1.54 38.67
N HIS A 112 -2.27 -2.45 39.37
CA HIS A 112 -2.87 -3.18 40.49
C HIS A 112 -3.28 -2.18 41.62
N PRO A 113 -4.52 -2.21 42.14
CA PRO A 113 -5.04 -1.25 43.11
C PRO A 113 -4.17 -1.07 44.37
N ASN A 114 -3.68 -2.16 44.96
CA ASN A 114 -2.79 -2.13 46.14
C ASN A 114 -1.43 -1.48 45.91
N PHE A 115 -1.03 -1.24 44.66
CA PHE A 115 0.25 -0.63 44.29
C PHE A 115 0.05 0.78 43.69
N ARG A 116 -1.17 1.32 43.73
CA ARG A 116 -1.44 2.73 43.40
C ARG A 116 -0.67 3.64 44.36
N GLY A 117 -0.17 4.76 43.84
CA GLY A 117 0.73 5.66 44.60
C GLY A 117 2.22 5.33 44.49
N MET A 118 2.60 4.15 43.97
CA MET A 118 4.01 3.79 43.72
C MET A 118 4.56 4.26 42.37
N LYS A 119 3.86 5.21 41.72
CA LYS A 119 4.20 5.78 40.40
C LYS A 119 4.30 4.74 39.27
N ILE A 120 3.60 3.61 39.38
CA ILE A 120 3.63 2.53 38.38
C ILE A 120 3.12 3.00 37.01
N GLY A 121 1.96 3.67 36.97
CA GLY A 121 1.43 4.25 35.73
C GLY A 121 2.41 5.24 35.10
N GLN A 122 3.05 6.09 35.91
CA GLN A 122 4.04 7.05 35.40
C GLN A 122 5.21 6.34 34.73
N ARG A 123 5.69 5.23 35.29
CA ARG A 123 6.76 4.42 34.68
C ARG A 123 6.35 3.84 33.33
N LEU A 124 5.11 3.39 33.17
CA LEU A 124 4.58 2.87 31.90
C LEU A 124 4.46 3.97 30.84
N TYR A 125 3.98 5.17 31.21
CA TYR A 125 3.94 6.31 30.30
C TYR A 125 5.34 6.79 29.90
N GLU A 126 6.30 6.81 30.83
CA GLU A 126 7.69 7.15 30.49
C GLU A 126 8.34 6.10 29.58
N ALA A 127 8.03 4.81 29.75
CA ALA A 127 8.46 3.76 28.82
C ALA A 127 7.92 3.99 27.41
N ARG A 128 6.63 4.37 27.26
CA ARG A 128 6.06 4.74 25.96
C ARG A 128 6.69 5.99 25.36
N LYS A 129 6.92 7.04 26.15
CA LYS A 129 7.61 8.26 25.69
C LYS A 129 9.02 7.95 25.20
N GLN A 130 9.72 7.07 25.91
CA GLN A 130 11.04 6.62 25.49
C GLN A 130 10.98 5.87 24.16
N LEU A 131 10.06 4.91 24.01
CA LEU A 131 9.83 4.20 22.75
C LEU A 131 9.46 5.14 21.59
N CYS A 132 8.58 6.12 21.86
CA CYS A 132 8.18 7.14 20.89
C CYS A 132 9.39 7.95 20.38
N ARG A 133 10.31 8.32 21.26
CA ARG A 133 11.56 8.99 20.89
C ARG A 133 12.49 8.08 20.11
N GLU A 134 12.70 6.85 20.57
CA GLU A 134 13.57 5.86 19.91
C GLU A 134 13.12 5.52 18.49
N ARG A 135 11.81 5.49 18.26
CA ARG A 135 11.22 5.26 16.94
C ARG A 135 11.08 6.54 16.10
N ASN A 136 11.46 7.71 16.63
CA ASN A 136 11.28 9.02 15.99
C ASN A 136 9.84 9.25 15.52
N LEU A 137 8.87 8.99 16.41
CA LEU A 137 7.45 9.23 16.18
C LEU A 137 7.07 10.66 16.57
N LYS A 138 6.03 11.21 15.94
CA LYS A 138 5.54 12.59 16.09
C LYS A 138 4.88 12.81 17.45
N SER A 139 4.09 11.85 17.92
CA SER A 139 3.35 11.95 19.18
C SER A 139 2.88 10.60 19.71
N ILE A 140 2.36 10.62 20.95
CA ILE A 140 1.59 9.52 21.54
C ILE A 140 0.14 9.96 21.63
N ILE A 141 -0.78 9.13 21.16
CA ILE A 141 -2.22 9.38 21.22
C ILE A 141 -2.88 8.32 22.11
N ILE A 142 -3.86 8.71 22.90
CA ILE A 142 -4.59 7.82 23.82
C ILE A 142 -6.08 8.18 23.87
N GLY A 143 -6.92 7.16 24.01
CA GLY A 143 -8.31 7.29 24.45
C GLY A 143 -8.43 7.10 25.97
N GLY A 144 -8.67 8.17 26.71
CA GLY A 144 -8.79 8.19 28.15
C GLY A 144 -10.24 8.11 28.63
N ARG A 145 -10.58 7.06 29.37
CA ARG A 145 -11.86 6.94 30.09
C ARG A 145 -12.06 8.10 31.07
N ILE A 146 -13.31 8.43 31.38
CA ILE A 146 -13.69 9.44 32.39
C ILE A 146 -14.62 8.82 33.45
N PRO A 147 -14.10 7.88 34.27
CA PRO A 147 -14.93 6.96 35.06
C PRO A 147 -15.77 7.62 36.16
N ASN A 148 -15.51 8.87 36.52
CA ASN A 148 -16.36 9.61 37.46
C ASN A 148 -17.53 10.34 36.78
N TYR A 149 -17.59 10.39 35.44
CA TYR A 149 -18.62 11.13 34.70
C TYR A 149 -20.05 10.66 35.01
N SER A 150 -20.28 9.35 35.15
CA SER A 150 -21.60 8.80 35.52
C SER A 150 -22.21 9.42 36.79
N LYS A 151 -21.39 9.94 37.71
CA LYS A 151 -21.83 10.60 38.96
C LYS A 151 -22.30 12.05 38.75
N HIS A 152 -22.05 12.62 37.57
CA HIS A 152 -22.31 14.01 37.22
C HIS A 152 -23.17 14.16 35.95
N ALA A 153 -23.46 13.07 35.26
CA ALA A 153 -24.22 13.03 34.01
C ALA A 153 -25.68 13.51 34.14
N ASP A 154 -26.21 13.62 35.36
CA ASP A 154 -27.51 14.22 35.64
C ASP A 154 -27.51 15.75 35.48
N ARG A 155 -26.34 16.40 35.50
CA ARG A 155 -26.19 17.87 35.55
C ARG A 155 -25.28 18.44 34.47
N LEU A 156 -24.30 17.66 34.02
CA LEU A 156 -23.28 18.10 33.08
C LEU A 156 -23.27 17.16 31.88
N SER A 157 -23.13 17.71 30.68
CA SER A 157 -22.69 16.95 29.51
C SER A 157 -21.24 16.45 29.71
N ALA A 158 -20.84 15.43 28.95
CA ALA A 158 -19.47 14.90 29.02
C ALA A 158 -18.42 15.97 28.75
N ARG A 159 -18.72 16.88 27.81
CA ARG A 159 -17.85 18.01 27.50
C ARG A 159 -17.72 18.99 28.66
N GLU A 160 -18.84 19.38 29.27
CA GLU A 160 -18.82 20.28 30.43
C GLU A 160 -18.12 19.64 31.63
N TYR A 161 -18.34 18.34 31.87
CA TYR A 161 -17.64 17.60 32.91
C TYR A 161 -16.12 17.63 32.71
N VAL A 162 -15.66 17.34 31.49
CA VAL A 162 -14.23 17.41 31.14
C VAL A 162 -13.67 18.82 31.35
N ASP A 163 -14.40 19.86 30.95
CA ASP A 163 -13.99 21.25 31.15
C ASP A 163 -13.89 21.62 32.64
N GLU A 164 -14.80 21.15 33.49
CA GLU A 164 -14.74 21.35 34.94
C GLU A 164 -13.60 20.58 35.61
N VAL A 165 -13.25 19.39 35.11
CA VAL A 165 -12.04 18.67 35.55
C VAL A 165 -10.77 19.42 35.14
N MET A 166 -10.70 19.93 33.91
CA MET A 166 -9.57 20.73 33.43
C MET A 166 -9.39 22.03 34.22
N LYS A 167 -10.49 22.66 34.66
CA LYS A 167 -10.48 23.83 35.57
C LYS A 167 -10.19 23.48 37.03
N GLN A 168 -10.02 22.21 37.36
CA GLN A 168 -9.79 21.70 38.72
C GLN A 168 -10.98 21.89 39.68
N ASN A 169 -12.19 22.11 39.15
CA ASN A 169 -13.42 22.18 39.94
C ASN A 169 -13.95 20.76 40.27
N LEU A 170 -13.65 19.79 39.40
CA LEU A 170 -13.96 18.38 39.59
C LEU A 170 -12.69 17.53 39.50
N TYR A 171 -12.76 16.31 40.05
CA TYR A 171 -11.66 15.36 40.00
C TYR A 171 -12.08 14.08 39.27
N ASP A 172 -11.36 13.79 38.19
CA ASP A 172 -11.41 12.51 37.50
C ASP A 172 -10.05 11.81 37.60
N PRO A 173 -9.97 10.56 38.10
CA PRO A 173 -8.69 9.90 38.35
C PRO A 173 -7.89 9.58 37.09
N VAL A 174 -8.55 9.39 35.95
CA VAL A 174 -7.89 9.03 34.68
C VAL A 174 -7.47 10.29 33.94
N LEU A 175 -8.42 11.20 33.69
CA LEU A 175 -8.15 12.45 32.97
C LEU A 175 -7.12 13.32 33.70
N THR A 176 -7.24 13.47 35.02
CA THR A 176 -6.26 14.24 35.82
C THR A 176 -4.87 13.63 35.70
N PHE A 177 -4.77 12.30 35.77
CA PHE A 177 -3.49 11.60 35.67
C PHE A 177 -2.85 11.74 34.28
N GLN A 178 -3.63 11.65 33.20
CA GLN A 178 -3.14 11.82 31.84
C GLN A 178 -2.63 13.25 31.59
N MET A 179 -3.38 14.27 32.04
CA MET A 179 -2.94 15.67 31.99
C MET A 179 -1.63 15.89 32.77
N MET A 180 -1.50 15.31 33.97
CA MET A 180 -0.25 15.39 34.75
C MET A 180 0.94 14.72 34.06
N ASN A 181 0.71 13.79 33.13
CA ASN A 181 1.76 13.18 32.32
C ASN A 181 2.06 13.96 31.03
N GLY A 182 1.45 15.14 30.84
CA GLY A 182 1.73 16.06 29.75
C GLY A 182 0.87 15.83 28.50
N PHE A 183 -0.19 15.03 28.59
CA PHE A 183 -1.14 14.87 27.49
C PHE A 183 -2.10 16.06 27.43
N VAL A 184 -2.34 16.55 26.21
CA VAL A 184 -3.25 17.65 25.94
C VAL A 184 -4.56 17.09 25.38
N LEU A 185 -5.69 17.59 25.87
CA LEU A 185 -7.00 17.22 25.36
C LEU A 185 -7.16 17.70 23.90
N LYS A 186 -7.55 16.79 23.01
CA LYS A 186 -7.91 17.07 21.62
C LYS A 186 -9.41 17.15 21.47
N ARG A 187 -10.14 16.16 22.00
CA ARG A 187 -11.60 16.05 21.89
C ARG A 187 -12.20 15.18 23.00
N VAL A 188 -13.53 15.21 23.11
CA VAL A 188 -14.34 14.25 23.86
C VAL A 188 -15.16 13.46 22.83
N ASN A 189 -14.97 12.14 22.80
CA ASN A 189 -15.64 11.23 21.88
C ASN A 189 -16.77 10.49 22.61
N SER A 190 -17.84 10.20 21.89
CA SER A 190 -18.96 9.36 22.33
C SER A 190 -18.81 7.95 21.76
N ASP A 191 -19.35 6.95 22.44
CA ASP A 191 -19.33 5.54 21.99
C ASP A 191 -17.91 4.99 21.68
N TYR A 192 -16.88 5.54 22.35
CA TYR A 192 -15.49 5.13 22.14
C TYR A 192 -15.22 3.70 22.61
N LEU A 193 -15.76 3.34 23.78
CA LEU A 193 -15.58 2.02 24.40
C LEU A 193 -16.95 1.51 24.89
N SER A 194 -17.45 0.46 24.24
CA SER A 194 -18.85 0.04 24.34
C SER A 194 -19.23 -0.56 25.70
N ASP A 195 -18.27 -1.19 26.39
CA ASP A 195 -18.44 -1.82 27.69
C ASP A 195 -18.16 -0.87 28.89
N ASP A 196 -17.73 0.38 28.64
CA ASP A 196 -17.42 1.34 29.69
C ASP A 196 -18.68 2.03 30.28
N GLN A 197 -19.31 1.33 31.23
CA GLN A 197 -20.47 1.86 31.95
C GLN A 197 -20.13 3.06 32.85
N ALA A 198 -18.92 3.11 33.42
CA ALA A 198 -18.54 4.15 34.38
C ALA A 198 -18.41 5.53 33.71
N SER A 199 -17.95 5.55 32.46
CA SER A 199 -17.85 6.77 31.64
C SER A 199 -19.05 6.98 30.71
N LEU A 200 -20.11 6.15 30.81
CA LEU A 200 -21.23 6.16 29.87
C LEU A 200 -20.77 6.13 28.40
N LYS A 201 -19.77 5.29 28.10
CA LYS A 201 -19.10 5.15 26.79
C LYS A 201 -18.39 6.41 26.25
N HIS A 202 -18.26 7.47 27.04
CA HIS A 202 -17.51 8.66 26.65
C HIS A 202 -16.03 8.51 27.00
N ALA A 203 -15.17 9.05 26.14
CA ALA A 203 -13.73 9.10 26.38
C ALA A 203 -13.14 10.43 25.92
N THR A 204 -11.96 10.75 26.44
CA THR A 204 -11.15 11.88 26.00
C THR A 204 -10.11 11.38 25.00
N LEU A 205 -10.01 12.03 23.85
CA LEU A 205 -8.87 11.84 22.96
C LEU A 205 -7.79 12.81 23.39
N MET A 206 -6.61 12.30 23.73
CA MET A 206 -5.50 13.13 24.20
C MET A 206 -4.20 12.80 23.48
N GLU A 207 -3.33 13.81 23.35
CA GLU A 207 -2.08 13.71 22.61
C GLU A 207 -0.90 14.26 23.43
N TRP A 208 0.20 13.52 23.46
CA TRP A 208 1.50 13.98 23.96
C TRP A 208 2.46 14.17 22.79
N TYR A 209 2.98 15.38 22.61
CA TYR A 209 3.87 15.71 21.49
C TYR A 209 5.32 15.35 21.79
N ASN A 210 5.96 14.65 20.84
CA ASN A 210 7.39 14.39 20.91
C ASN A 210 8.16 15.60 20.36
N VAL A 211 8.70 16.43 21.26
CA VAL A 211 9.50 17.62 20.89
C VAL A 211 10.81 17.28 20.17
N ASP A 212 11.29 16.03 20.32
CA ASP A 212 12.52 15.54 19.69
C ASP A 212 12.26 14.97 18.28
N TYR A 213 11.01 14.99 17.80
CA TYR A 213 10.65 14.49 16.49
C TYR A 213 11.37 15.27 15.38
N LEU A 214 12.16 14.56 14.59
CA LEU A 214 12.78 15.08 13.38
C LEU A 214 11.99 14.58 12.16
N PRO A 215 11.31 15.47 11.41
CA PRO A 215 10.61 15.09 10.20
C PRO A 215 11.59 14.43 9.21
N LYS A 216 11.34 13.16 8.89
CA LYS A 216 12.04 12.51 7.76
C LYS A 216 11.48 13.12 6.48
N ALA A 217 12.36 13.48 5.54
CA ALA A 217 12.00 14.11 4.25
C ALA A 217 10.94 13.34 3.41
N GLN A 218 10.63 12.09 3.78
CA GLN A 218 9.67 11.23 3.09
C GLN A 218 8.20 11.35 3.55
N HIS A 219 7.89 12.04 4.67
CA HIS A 219 6.50 12.17 5.18
C HIS A 219 6.06 13.62 5.31
N GLN A 220 6.39 14.47 4.34
CA GLN A 220 5.41 15.49 4.01
C GLN A 220 4.30 14.76 3.26
N TYR A 221 3.09 14.73 3.82
CA TYR A 221 1.87 14.62 3.03
C TYR A 221 1.87 15.77 2.02
N GLN A 222 2.69 15.67 0.96
CA GLN A 222 2.34 16.28 -0.29
C GLN A 222 1.00 15.63 -0.60
N ARG A 223 -0.06 16.45 -0.69
CA ARG A 223 -1.23 16.04 -1.46
C ARG A 223 -0.64 15.50 -2.77
N ALA A 224 -0.62 14.18 -2.94
CA ALA A 224 -0.11 13.60 -4.16
C ALA A 224 -0.98 14.23 -5.25
N PHE A 225 -0.39 15.09 -6.08
CA PHE A 225 -1.13 15.65 -7.19
C PHE A 225 -1.65 14.46 -8.01
N PRO A 226 -2.87 14.55 -8.57
CA PRO A 226 -3.39 13.51 -9.43
C PRO A 226 -2.34 13.14 -10.48
N VAL A 227 -2.06 11.85 -10.62
CA VAL A 227 -1.09 11.35 -11.58
C VAL A 227 -1.70 11.50 -12.96
N ARG A 228 -1.04 12.26 -13.82
CA ARG A 228 -1.55 12.50 -15.18
C ARG A 228 -0.95 11.49 -16.15
N ILE A 229 -1.82 10.74 -16.84
CA ILE A 229 -1.41 9.62 -17.71
C ILE A 229 -1.86 9.91 -19.13
N SER A 230 -0.90 9.94 -20.05
CA SER A 230 -1.15 9.94 -21.49
C SER A 230 -1.06 8.51 -22.03
N VAL A 231 -2.11 8.06 -22.71
CA VAL A 231 -2.18 6.72 -23.30
C VAL A 231 -2.17 6.84 -24.81
N VAL A 232 -1.19 6.22 -25.45
CA VAL A 232 -1.00 6.25 -26.90
C VAL A 232 -1.75 5.08 -27.52
N GLN A 233 -2.76 5.37 -28.34
CA GLN A 233 -3.29 4.39 -29.27
C GLN A 233 -2.50 4.50 -30.58
N TYR A 234 -1.60 3.55 -30.77
CA TYR A 234 -0.56 3.62 -31.80
C TYR A 234 -1.03 3.00 -33.11
N MET A 235 -0.90 3.70 -34.24
CA MET A 235 -1.24 3.14 -35.54
C MET A 235 -0.02 2.50 -36.19
N MET A 236 -0.08 1.18 -36.36
CA MET A 236 0.87 0.43 -37.15
C MET A 236 0.73 0.83 -38.62
N LYS A 237 1.81 1.37 -39.16
CA LYS A 237 1.94 1.82 -40.54
C LYS A 237 3.38 1.64 -41.01
N GLN A 238 3.58 1.56 -42.32
CA GLN A 238 4.90 1.37 -42.90
C GLN A 238 5.88 2.48 -42.50
N ILE A 239 7.11 2.09 -42.20
CA ILE A 239 8.26 2.98 -41.96
C ILE A 239 9.47 2.51 -42.78
N HIS A 240 10.43 3.39 -43.00
CA HIS A 240 11.61 3.10 -43.85
C HIS A 240 12.92 3.08 -43.08
N SER A 241 12.92 3.51 -41.82
CA SER A 241 14.11 3.54 -40.97
C SER A 241 13.76 3.50 -39.49
N PHE A 242 14.75 3.20 -38.65
CA PHE A 242 14.61 3.38 -37.19
C PHE A 242 14.35 4.86 -36.83
N THR A 243 14.89 5.81 -37.58
CA THR A 243 14.67 7.23 -37.35
C THR A 243 13.20 7.61 -37.54
N ASP A 244 12.52 7.04 -38.53
CA ASP A 244 11.07 7.26 -38.71
C ASP A 244 10.27 6.75 -37.50
N PHE A 245 10.63 5.57 -36.99
CA PHE A 245 10.04 5.00 -35.77
C PHE A 245 10.25 5.93 -34.57
N ALA A 246 11.50 6.35 -34.34
CA ALA A 246 11.86 7.22 -33.22
C ALA A 246 11.12 8.57 -33.30
N ASN A 247 11.05 9.19 -34.49
CA ASN A 247 10.34 10.45 -34.71
C ASN A 247 8.82 10.31 -34.42
N GLN A 248 8.20 9.20 -34.82
CA GLN A 248 6.78 8.94 -34.49
C GLN A 248 6.56 8.80 -32.98
N CYS A 249 7.46 8.10 -32.29
CA CYS A 249 7.37 7.95 -30.83
C CYS A 249 7.59 9.29 -30.12
N GLU A 250 8.62 10.03 -30.53
CA GLU A 250 8.94 11.35 -29.98
C GLU A 250 7.78 12.33 -30.13
N TYR A 251 7.07 12.33 -31.26
CA TYR A 251 5.87 13.16 -31.44
C TYR A 251 4.83 12.94 -30.32
N PHE A 252 4.53 11.69 -29.97
CA PHE A 252 3.57 11.39 -28.91
C PHE A 252 4.12 11.73 -27.51
N ILE A 253 5.42 11.53 -27.29
CA ILE A 253 6.08 11.85 -26.02
C ILE A 253 6.11 13.37 -25.80
N ASP A 254 6.47 14.15 -26.82
CA ASP A 254 6.45 15.61 -26.79
C ASP A 254 5.03 16.15 -26.57
N ALA A 255 4.04 15.64 -27.31
CA ALA A 255 2.64 16.00 -27.08
C ALA A 255 2.20 15.72 -25.63
N SER A 256 2.58 14.56 -25.09
CA SER A 256 2.26 14.18 -23.70
C SER A 256 2.97 15.03 -22.66
N ALA A 257 4.19 15.47 -22.94
CA ALA A 257 4.96 16.39 -22.10
C ALA A 257 4.35 17.80 -22.11
N ASN A 258 3.81 18.26 -23.24
CA ASN A 258 3.03 19.50 -23.32
C ASN A 258 1.75 19.45 -22.48
N PHE A 259 1.14 18.26 -22.37
CA PHE A 259 0.06 18.01 -21.41
C PHE A 259 0.55 17.85 -19.96
N ARG A 260 1.85 17.97 -19.67
CA ARG A 260 2.46 17.74 -18.36
C ARG A 260 2.08 16.39 -17.76
N SER A 261 2.10 15.35 -18.60
CA SER A 261 1.83 14.00 -18.13
C SER A 261 3.00 13.50 -17.28
N ASP A 262 2.67 12.70 -16.27
CA ASP A 262 3.64 11.96 -15.47
C ASP A 262 4.05 10.66 -16.16
N PHE A 263 3.10 10.03 -16.85
CA PHE A 263 3.33 8.83 -17.65
C PHE A 263 2.90 9.01 -19.10
N VAL A 264 3.67 8.43 -20.02
CA VAL A 264 3.26 8.12 -21.40
C VAL A 264 3.26 6.60 -21.56
N VAL A 265 2.20 6.04 -22.13
CA VAL A 265 2.02 4.59 -22.23
C VAL A 265 1.92 4.17 -23.70
N PHE A 266 2.87 3.35 -24.14
CA PHE A 266 2.91 2.74 -25.46
C PHE A 266 2.38 1.29 -25.45
N PRO A 267 1.89 0.79 -26.59
CA PRO A 267 1.31 -0.57 -26.68
C PRO A 267 2.30 -1.72 -26.66
N GLU A 268 1.79 -2.94 -26.48
CA GLU A 268 2.57 -4.17 -26.62
C GLU A 268 3.11 -4.28 -28.05
N THR A 269 4.34 -4.79 -28.19
CA THR A 269 4.97 -5.17 -29.46
C THR A 269 4.88 -4.13 -30.60
N PHE A 270 4.61 -2.86 -30.31
CA PHE A 270 4.60 -1.80 -31.32
C PHE A 270 5.95 -1.65 -32.04
N THR A 271 7.05 -2.07 -31.39
CA THR A 271 8.38 -2.19 -32.00
C THR A 271 8.43 -3.14 -33.20
N MET A 272 7.47 -4.05 -33.37
CA MET A 272 7.34 -4.88 -34.57
C MET A 272 7.14 -4.04 -35.85
N GLN A 273 6.77 -2.75 -35.74
CA GLN A 273 6.79 -1.81 -36.85
C GLN A 273 8.17 -1.72 -37.53
N LEU A 274 9.25 -1.94 -36.79
CA LEU A 274 10.63 -1.97 -37.32
C LEU A 274 10.83 -3.08 -38.37
N LEU A 275 10.00 -4.12 -38.41
CA LEU A 275 10.05 -5.16 -39.45
C LEU A 275 9.75 -4.60 -40.85
N SER A 276 9.13 -3.41 -40.95
CA SER A 276 8.71 -2.78 -42.22
C SER A 276 9.84 -2.59 -43.24
N PHE A 277 11.10 -2.54 -42.80
CA PHE A 277 12.26 -2.32 -43.67
C PHE A 277 13.34 -3.40 -43.53
N LEU A 278 13.05 -4.52 -42.86
CA LEU A 278 14.03 -5.61 -42.60
C LEU A 278 13.97 -6.77 -43.61
N GLY A 279 12.91 -6.83 -44.43
CA GLY A 279 12.76 -7.79 -45.53
C GLY A 279 12.94 -9.24 -45.07
N GLU A 280 12.09 -9.72 -44.17
CA GLU A 280 12.10 -11.09 -43.68
C GLU A 280 10.67 -11.63 -43.59
N ASP A 281 10.43 -12.80 -44.19
CA ASP A 281 9.11 -13.40 -44.25
C ASP A 281 8.94 -14.54 -43.24
N VAL A 282 10.04 -15.08 -42.71
CA VAL A 282 9.99 -16.20 -41.74
C VAL A 282 9.79 -15.64 -40.32
N PRO A 283 8.68 -15.96 -39.63
CA PRO A 283 8.34 -15.35 -38.33
C PRO A 283 9.43 -15.47 -37.26
N SER A 284 10.06 -16.64 -37.14
CA SER A 284 11.14 -16.86 -36.17
C SER A 284 12.41 -16.07 -36.48
N LEU A 285 12.68 -15.76 -37.75
CA LEU A 285 13.80 -14.90 -38.16
C LEU A 285 13.45 -13.41 -38.04
N GLN A 286 12.19 -13.03 -38.24
CA GLN A 286 11.71 -11.67 -38.00
C GLN A 286 11.99 -11.24 -36.56
N VAL A 287 11.58 -12.07 -35.59
CA VAL A 287 11.80 -11.77 -34.17
C VAL A 287 13.28 -11.67 -33.84
N LYS A 288 14.13 -12.56 -34.39
CA LYS A 288 15.60 -12.46 -34.25
C LYS A 288 16.19 -11.20 -34.87
N LYS A 289 15.70 -10.76 -36.03
CA LYS A 289 16.12 -9.49 -36.63
C LYS A 289 15.66 -8.31 -35.77
N LEU A 290 14.46 -8.38 -35.19
CA LEU A 290 13.93 -7.36 -34.31
C LEU A 290 14.77 -7.18 -33.05
N THR A 291 15.27 -8.26 -32.45
CA THR A 291 16.11 -8.18 -31.23
C THR A 291 17.40 -7.39 -31.44
N SER A 292 17.89 -7.27 -32.69
CA SER A 292 19.05 -6.42 -33.01
C SER A 292 18.84 -4.93 -32.76
N PHE A 293 17.58 -4.48 -32.64
CA PHE A 293 17.23 -3.10 -32.30
C PHE A 293 17.08 -2.85 -30.80
N THR A 294 17.24 -3.87 -29.94
CA THR A 294 17.01 -3.77 -28.50
C THR A 294 17.77 -2.59 -27.87
N GLU A 295 19.08 -2.51 -28.11
CA GLU A 295 19.92 -1.44 -27.55
C GLU A 295 19.52 -0.06 -28.09
N GLN A 296 19.24 0.03 -29.38
CA GLN A 296 18.87 1.28 -30.03
C GLN A 296 17.51 1.80 -29.50
N TYR A 297 16.56 0.90 -29.30
CA TYR A 297 15.25 1.18 -28.71
C TYR A 297 15.37 1.65 -27.26
N ILE A 298 16.11 0.91 -26.42
CA ILE A 298 16.32 1.26 -25.01
C ILE A 298 17.00 2.63 -24.90
N GLN A 299 18.04 2.88 -25.69
CA GLN A 299 18.76 4.15 -25.68
C GLN A 299 17.84 5.31 -26.09
N ALA A 300 17.12 5.17 -27.21
CA ALA A 300 16.23 6.21 -27.70
C ALA A 300 15.13 6.56 -26.68
N PHE A 301 14.48 5.57 -26.07
CA PHE A 301 13.43 5.80 -25.08
C PHE A 301 13.96 6.36 -23.76
N THR A 302 15.17 5.98 -23.36
CA THR A 302 15.85 6.57 -22.18
C THR A 302 16.14 8.05 -22.42
N ASP A 303 16.71 8.39 -23.58
CA ASP A 303 17.01 9.77 -23.95
C ASP A 303 15.74 10.63 -24.03
N LEU A 304 14.65 10.08 -24.57
CA LEU A 304 13.35 10.76 -24.63
C LEU A 304 12.73 10.96 -23.24
N ALA A 305 12.79 9.97 -22.35
CA ALA A 305 12.26 10.08 -20.98
C ALA A 305 12.95 11.21 -20.21
N ILE A 306 14.28 11.31 -20.32
CA ILE A 306 15.09 12.38 -19.69
C ILE A 306 14.79 13.73 -20.36
N LYS A 307 14.85 13.80 -21.70
CA LYS A 307 14.67 15.03 -22.48
C LYS A 307 13.34 15.70 -22.19
N TYR A 308 12.28 14.92 -22.10
CA TYR A 308 10.91 15.41 -21.90
C TYR A 308 10.46 15.36 -20.42
N ASN A 309 11.34 14.92 -19.52
CA ASN A 309 11.09 14.81 -18.08
C ASN A 309 9.77 14.07 -17.75
N VAL A 310 9.57 12.89 -18.36
CA VAL A 310 8.36 12.08 -18.23
C VAL A 310 8.71 10.60 -18.08
N ASN A 311 7.93 9.86 -17.28
CA ASN A 311 8.07 8.41 -17.21
C ASN A 311 7.39 7.77 -18.43
N ILE A 312 8.05 6.83 -19.09
CA ILE A 312 7.52 6.16 -20.29
C ILE A 312 7.35 4.68 -20.00
N ILE A 313 6.11 4.20 -20.01
CA ILE A 313 5.81 2.79 -20.19
C ILE A 313 5.99 2.53 -21.68
N GLY A 314 7.17 2.07 -22.07
CA GLY A 314 7.58 1.91 -23.47
C GLY A 314 6.91 0.74 -24.17
N GLY A 315 5.73 0.30 -23.75
CA GLY A 315 5.13 -0.89 -24.33
C GLY A 315 6.00 -2.12 -24.13
N SER A 316 6.07 -3.00 -25.12
CA SER A 316 6.97 -4.16 -25.07
C SER A 316 7.80 -4.41 -26.33
N HIS A 317 8.89 -5.13 -26.14
CA HIS A 317 9.85 -5.51 -27.17
C HIS A 317 10.30 -6.96 -26.97
N PHE A 318 10.54 -7.67 -28.08
CA PHE A 318 11.13 -9.01 -28.03
C PHE A 318 12.64 -8.92 -27.83
N VAL A 319 13.15 -9.63 -26.84
CA VAL A 319 14.58 -9.60 -26.45
C VAL A 319 15.12 -11.01 -26.39
N GLU A 320 16.30 -11.23 -26.96
CA GLU A 320 17.04 -12.49 -26.84
C GLU A 320 17.97 -12.44 -25.62
N GLU A 321 17.77 -13.36 -24.68
CA GLU A 321 18.60 -13.54 -23.49
C GLU A 321 18.93 -15.03 -23.33
N ASN A 322 20.21 -15.38 -23.27
CA ASN A 322 20.68 -16.78 -23.12
C ASN A 322 20.03 -17.75 -24.14
N HIS A 323 19.97 -17.36 -25.42
CA HIS A 323 19.35 -18.12 -26.52
C HIS A 323 17.84 -18.35 -26.38
N SER A 324 17.18 -17.67 -25.44
CA SER A 324 15.73 -17.65 -25.28
C SER A 324 15.18 -16.28 -25.63
N ILE A 325 14.01 -16.22 -26.25
CA ILE A 325 13.36 -14.95 -26.59
C ILE A 325 12.26 -14.67 -25.57
N TYR A 326 12.19 -13.44 -25.07
CA TYR A 326 11.19 -12.99 -24.10
C TYR A 326 10.45 -11.77 -24.64
N ASN A 327 9.16 -11.65 -24.35
CA ASN A 327 8.40 -10.41 -24.49
C ASN A 327 8.60 -9.57 -23.21
N ILE A 328 9.21 -8.39 -23.33
CA ILE A 328 9.59 -7.57 -22.19
C ILE A 328 8.97 -6.19 -22.29
N ALA A 329 8.20 -5.80 -21.27
CA ALA A 329 7.76 -4.42 -21.09
C ALA A 329 8.81 -3.61 -20.35
N TYR A 330 8.95 -2.34 -20.75
CA TYR A 330 9.94 -1.43 -20.21
C TYR A 330 9.30 -0.22 -19.56
N LEU A 331 9.85 0.19 -18.42
CA LEU A 331 9.60 1.49 -17.79
C LEU A 331 10.90 2.30 -17.89
N PHE A 332 10.85 3.39 -18.67
CA PHE A 332 11.93 4.38 -18.76
C PHE A 332 11.56 5.54 -17.85
N ARG A 333 12.36 5.77 -16.83
CA ARG A 333 12.09 6.83 -15.86
C ARG A 333 12.66 8.15 -16.33
N ARG A 334 12.04 9.25 -15.91
CA ARG A 334 12.50 10.60 -16.22
C ARG A 334 13.89 10.93 -15.64
N ASP A 335 14.38 10.12 -14.70
CA ASP A 335 15.75 10.19 -14.15
C ASP A 335 16.80 9.38 -14.94
N GLY A 336 16.37 8.66 -15.99
CA GLY A 336 17.23 7.81 -16.82
C GLY A 336 17.33 6.35 -16.38
N THR A 337 16.70 5.96 -15.26
CA THR A 337 16.65 4.56 -14.83
C THR A 337 15.73 3.76 -15.76
N VAL A 338 16.12 2.52 -16.06
CA VAL A 338 15.34 1.61 -16.90
C VAL A 338 14.96 0.36 -16.11
N ASP A 339 13.66 0.13 -15.99
CA ASP A 339 13.06 -1.04 -15.36
C ASP A 339 12.41 -1.93 -16.42
N ARG A 340 12.23 -3.22 -16.11
CA ARG A 340 11.66 -4.20 -17.04
C ARG A 340 10.81 -5.28 -16.39
N GLN A 341 9.81 -5.75 -17.11
CA GLN A 341 8.94 -6.87 -16.72
C GLN A 341 8.82 -7.85 -17.89
N ARG A 342 9.20 -9.12 -17.67
CA ARG A 342 8.96 -10.19 -18.66
C ARG A 342 7.49 -10.61 -18.59
N GLN A 343 6.86 -10.85 -19.74
CA GLN A 343 5.51 -11.41 -19.80
C GLN A 343 5.49 -12.78 -19.15
N ILE A 344 4.53 -13.04 -18.26
CA ILE A 344 4.49 -14.30 -17.48
C ILE A 344 3.65 -15.33 -18.23
N HIS A 345 2.45 -14.94 -18.67
CA HIS A 345 1.54 -15.79 -19.41
C HIS A 345 1.73 -15.56 -20.90
N ILE A 346 2.27 -16.56 -21.60
CA ILE A 346 2.49 -16.49 -23.04
C ILE A 346 1.32 -17.14 -23.78
N PRO A 347 0.68 -16.44 -24.74
CA PRO A 347 -0.31 -17.03 -25.64
C PRO A 347 0.22 -18.29 -26.33
N ALA A 348 -0.69 -19.20 -26.70
CA ALA A 348 -0.30 -20.46 -27.34
C ALA A 348 0.37 -20.22 -28.69
N ASP A 349 -0.11 -19.25 -29.46
CA ASP A 349 0.42 -18.88 -30.77
C ASP A 349 1.83 -18.30 -30.66
N ASP A 350 2.07 -17.34 -29.76
CA ASP A 350 3.41 -16.75 -29.55
C ASP A 350 4.46 -17.81 -29.17
N ARG A 351 4.08 -18.78 -28.32
CA ARG A 351 4.96 -19.93 -27.99
C ARG A 351 5.27 -20.77 -29.22
N LYS A 352 4.28 -21.00 -30.07
CA LYS A 352 4.39 -21.90 -31.23
C LYS A 352 5.13 -21.26 -32.41
N TRP A 353 4.83 -20.00 -32.72
CA TRP A 353 5.33 -19.30 -33.91
C TRP A 353 6.66 -18.60 -33.65
N TRP A 354 6.83 -18.04 -32.44
CA TRP A 354 7.97 -17.17 -32.12
C TRP A 354 8.88 -17.74 -31.02
N GLY A 355 8.50 -18.83 -30.36
CA GLY A 355 9.33 -19.51 -29.36
C GLY A 355 9.51 -18.72 -28.06
N ILE A 356 8.58 -17.80 -27.76
CA ILE A 356 8.66 -16.91 -26.60
C ILE A 356 8.60 -17.71 -25.30
N GLN A 357 9.54 -17.44 -24.40
CA GLN A 357 9.64 -18.07 -23.08
C GLN A 357 8.87 -17.26 -22.02
N PRO A 358 8.25 -17.94 -21.03
CA PRO A 358 7.56 -17.26 -19.94
C PRO A 358 8.53 -16.63 -18.94
N GLY A 359 8.14 -15.47 -18.41
CA GLY A 359 8.69 -14.90 -17.19
C GLY A 359 8.26 -15.69 -15.95
N ASN A 360 8.91 -15.43 -14.82
CA ASN A 360 8.73 -16.21 -13.57
C ASN A 360 8.44 -15.34 -12.33
N ASN A 361 8.30 -14.02 -12.48
CA ASN A 361 8.08 -13.12 -11.36
C ASN A 361 7.35 -11.85 -11.81
N ILE A 362 6.48 -11.32 -10.95
CA ILE A 362 5.82 -10.02 -11.12
C ILE A 362 6.47 -9.00 -10.19
N HIS A 363 6.90 -7.87 -10.76
CA HIS A 363 7.54 -6.77 -10.05
C HIS A 363 6.57 -5.61 -9.82
N VAL A 364 6.78 -4.89 -8.72
CA VAL A 364 6.15 -3.59 -8.46
C VAL A 364 7.27 -2.57 -8.39
N PHE A 365 7.12 -1.52 -9.19
CA PHE A 365 8.12 -0.47 -9.36
C PHE A 365 7.71 0.75 -8.53
N ASP A 366 8.60 1.19 -7.65
CA ASP A 366 8.40 2.39 -6.84
C ASP A 366 8.84 3.62 -7.65
N THR A 367 7.91 4.48 -8.03
CA THR A 367 8.15 5.66 -8.87
C THR A 367 7.88 6.94 -8.10
N ASP A 368 8.30 8.08 -8.66
CA ASP A 368 7.96 9.42 -8.16
C ASP A 368 6.45 9.71 -8.18
N CYS A 369 5.66 8.89 -8.88
CA CYS A 369 4.22 9.02 -9.05
C CYS A 369 3.45 7.86 -8.39
N GLY A 370 4.06 7.16 -7.44
CA GLY A 370 3.47 6.02 -6.73
C GLY A 370 3.94 4.66 -7.26
N LYS A 371 3.42 3.59 -6.65
CA LYS A 371 3.83 2.22 -7.00
C LYS A 371 3.03 1.68 -8.16
N ILE A 372 3.71 1.16 -9.18
CA ILE A 372 3.09 0.69 -10.42
C ILE A 372 3.48 -0.75 -10.72
N ALA A 373 2.65 -1.46 -11.48
CA ALA A 373 2.98 -2.75 -12.07
C ALA A 373 2.71 -2.74 -13.58
N MET A 374 3.40 -3.61 -14.31
CA MET A 374 3.17 -3.83 -15.74
C MET A 374 2.64 -5.25 -15.95
N LEU A 375 1.46 -5.40 -16.54
CA LEU A 375 0.89 -6.69 -16.92
C LEU A 375 0.71 -6.70 -18.43
N ILE A 376 1.51 -7.49 -19.14
CA ILE A 376 1.57 -7.42 -20.61
C ILE A 376 0.43 -8.24 -21.21
N SER A 377 -0.52 -7.54 -21.83
CA SER A 377 -1.57 -8.12 -22.66
C SER A 377 -2.28 -9.29 -21.99
N TYR A 378 -1.98 -10.52 -22.40
CA TYR A 378 -2.55 -11.75 -21.85
C TYR A 378 -2.46 -11.86 -20.32
N ASP A 379 -1.43 -11.26 -19.69
CA ASP A 379 -1.28 -11.26 -18.23
C ASP A 379 -2.48 -10.65 -17.48
N ILE A 380 -3.19 -9.66 -18.06
CA ILE A 380 -4.31 -8.98 -17.38
C ILE A 380 -5.54 -9.88 -17.21
N LEU A 381 -5.65 -10.95 -18.01
CA LEU A 381 -6.74 -11.90 -17.92
C LEU A 381 -6.67 -12.73 -16.63
N PHE A 382 -5.49 -12.86 -16.03
CA PHE A 382 -5.24 -13.67 -14.85
C PHE A 382 -5.42 -12.84 -13.56
N PRO A 383 -6.51 -13.06 -12.79
CA PRO A 383 -6.79 -12.28 -11.58
C PRO A 383 -5.65 -12.31 -10.56
N GLU A 384 -4.93 -13.43 -10.48
CA GLU A 384 -3.87 -13.68 -9.51
C GLU A 384 -2.72 -12.69 -9.66
N LEU A 385 -2.32 -12.33 -10.88
CA LEU A 385 -1.21 -11.41 -11.09
C LEU A 385 -1.53 -9.99 -10.62
N ALA A 386 -2.72 -9.48 -10.97
CA ALA A 386 -3.17 -8.18 -10.51
C ALA A 386 -3.29 -8.15 -8.98
N ARG A 387 -3.85 -9.23 -8.41
CA ARG A 387 -3.97 -9.39 -6.96
C ARG A 387 -2.61 -9.34 -6.26
N ILE A 388 -1.65 -10.13 -6.72
CA ILE A 388 -0.30 -10.18 -6.16
C ILE A 388 0.41 -8.82 -6.30
N ALA A 389 0.25 -8.14 -7.44
CA ALA A 389 0.83 -6.81 -7.65
C ALA A 389 0.26 -5.78 -6.67
N VAL A 390 -1.06 -5.79 -6.45
CA VAL A 390 -1.72 -4.89 -5.49
C VAL A 390 -1.35 -5.22 -4.06
N ASP A 391 -1.21 -6.49 -3.70
CA ASP A 391 -0.76 -6.92 -2.36
C ASP A 391 0.70 -6.48 -2.09
N LYS A 392 1.52 -6.38 -3.14
CA LYS A 392 2.87 -5.77 -3.10
C LYS A 392 2.84 -4.23 -3.11
N GLY A 393 1.67 -3.62 -3.17
CA GLY A 393 1.44 -2.19 -3.05
C GLY A 393 1.21 -1.44 -4.37
N ALA A 394 1.00 -2.12 -5.50
CA ALA A 394 0.68 -1.44 -6.75
C ALA A 394 -0.63 -0.63 -6.64
N GLN A 395 -0.61 0.58 -7.17
CA GLN A 395 -1.72 1.53 -7.21
C GLN A 395 -2.19 1.80 -8.65
N ILE A 396 -1.31 1.60 -9.64
CA ILE A 396 -1.61 1.67 -11.06
C ILE A 396 -1.04 0.42 -11.73
N ILE A 397 -1.85 -0.22 -12.57
CA ILE A 397 -1.43 -1.32 -13.44
C ILE A 397 -1.46 -0.85 -14.89
N PHE A 398 -0.31 -0.87 -15.54
CA PHE A 398 -0.20 -0.60 -16.96
C PHE A 398 -0.24 -1.90 -17.75
N THR A 399 -1.07 -1.93 -18.79
CA THR A 399 -1.28 -3.07 -19.66
C THR A 399 -1.13 -2.64 -21.12
N PRO A 400 0.11 -2.61 -21.63
CA PRO A 400 0.35 -2.64 -23.06
C PRO A 400 -0.29 -3.90 -23.65
N PHE A 401 -1.03 -3.78 -24.75
CA PHE A 401 -1.65 -4.91 -25.45
C PHE A 401 -1.60 -4.75 -26.97
N SER A 402 -1.69 -5.87 -27.67
CA SER A 402 -1.88 -5.95 -29.12
C SER A 402 -2.85 -7.10 -29.41
N THR A 403 -3.90 -6.83 -30.18
CA THR A 403 -4.94 -7.82 -30.52
C THR A 403 -5.44 -7.60 -31.93
N GLU A 404 -5.84 -8.67 -32.62
CA GLU A 404 -6.28 -8.60 -34.02
C GLU A 404 -7.72 -8.10 -34.17
N ASP A 405 -8.60 -8.48 -33.24
CA ASP A 405 -10.03 -8.26 -33.37
C ASP A 405 -10.67 -7.64 -32.11
N GLN A 406 -11.93 -7.25 -32.27
CA GLN A 406 -12.71 -6.68 -31.19
C GLN A 406 -12.90 -7.65 -30.02
N GLN A 407 -12.96 -8.97 -30.26
CA GLN A 407 -13.19 -9.96 -29.21
C GLN A 407 -11.97 -10.07 -28.29
N GLY A 408 -10.77 -10.06 -28.86
CA GLY A 408 -9.49 -9.97 -28.15
C GLY A 408 -9.42 -8.72 -27.29
N TYR A 409 -9.70 -7.57 -27.89
CA TYR A 409 -9.77 -6.31 -27.15
C TYR A 409 -10.78 -6.36 -25.99
N LEU A 410 -11.99 -6.88 -26.21
CA LEU A 410 -13.03 -6.92 -25.17
C LEU A 410 -12.61 -7.78 -23.97
N ARG A 411 -11.84 -8.87 -24.18
CA ARG A 411 -11.26 -9.64 -23.07
C ARG A 411 -10.31 -8.78 -22.24
N ILE A 412 -9.39 -8.06 -22.89
CA ILE A 412 -8.45 -7.14 -22.22
C ILE A 412 -9.21 -6.06 -21.46
N ARG A 413 -10.18 -5.40 -22.11
CA ARG A 413 -10.99 -4.32 -21.52
C ARG A 413 -11.73 -4.80 -20.28
N TYR A 414 -12.53 -5.85 -20.39
CA TYR A 414 -13.38 -6.31 -19.29
C TYR A 414 -12.56 -6.85 -18.14
N CYS A 415 -11.47 -7.58 -18.40
CA CYS A 415 -10.56 -7.99 -17.34
C CYS A 415 -9.91 -6.78 -16.66
N SER A 416 -9.46 -5.77 -17.41
CA SER A 416 -8.85 -4.56 -16.84
C SER A 416 -9.81 -3.79 -15.93
N GLN A 417 -11.09 -3.66 -16.32
CA GLN A 417 -12.12 -3.05 -15.49
C GLN A 417 -12.41 -3.89 -14.25
N ALA A 418 -12.51 -5.22 -14.40
CA ALA A 418 -12.68 -6.13 -13.27
C ALA A 418 -11.50 -6.00 -12.28
N ARG A 419 -10.25 -5.93 -12.77
CA ARG A 419 -9.05 -5.73 -11.94
C ARG A 419 -9.09 -4.40 -11.21
N ALA A 420 -9.53 -3.33 -11.88
CA ALA A 420 -9.65 -2.01 -11.26
C ALA A 420 -10.62 -2.02 -10.06
N ILE A 421 -11.77 -2.69 -10.23
CA ILE A 421 -12.80 -2.78 -9.20
C ILE A 421 -12.38 -3.72 -8.06
N GLU A 422 -12.04 -4.97 -8.36
CA GLU A 422 -11.80 -6.00 -7.34
C GLU A 422 -10.56 -5.73 -6.49
N ASN A 423 -9.56 -5.03 -7.06
CA ASN A 423 -8.32 -4.69 -6.38
C ASN A 423 -8.29 -3.24 -5.90
N GLN A 424 -9.35 -2.45 -6.12
CA GLN A 424 -9.37 -1.01 -5.87
C GLN A 424 -8.05 -0.37 -6.35
N VAL A 425 -7.80 -0.48 -7.65
CA VAL A 425 -6.56 -0.06 -8.35
C VAL A 425 -6.93 0.66 -9.65
N TYR A 426 -6.08 1.54 -10.15
CA TYR A 426 -6.24 2.05 -11.51
C TYR A 426 -5.65 1.07 -12.52
N THR A 427 -6.31 0.89 -13.66
CA THR A 427 -5.77 0.11 -14.78
C THR A 427 -5.72 0.95 -16.05
N VAL A 428 -4.66 0.78 -16.83
CA VAL A 428 -4.41 1.56 -18.05
C VAL A 428 -4.09 0.60 -19.18
N ILE A 429 -4.86 0.63 -20.26
CA ILE A 429 -4.63 -0.23 -21.43
C ILE A 429 -4.18 0.62 -22.62
N ALA A 430 -3.06 0.25 -23.25
CA ALA A 430 -2.54 0.90 -24.45
C ALA A 430 -2.43 -0.13 -25.58
N GLY A 431 -3.12 0.13 -26.69
CA GLY A 431 -3.29 -0.81 -27.78
C GLY A 431 -2.78 -0.29 -29.11
N THR A 432 -2.34 -1.20 -29.97
CA THR A 432 -2.04 -0.91 -31.37
C THR A 432 -3.28 -1.05 -32.26
N ALA A 433 -3.38 -0.21 -33.27
CA ALA A 433 -4.38 -0.27 -34.34
C ALA A 433 -3.69 -0.29 -35.71
N GLY A 434 -4.44 -0.50 -36.79
CA GLY A 434 -3.88 -0.50 -38.15
C GLY A 434 -3.37 -1.87 -38.57
N ASN A 435 -2.37 -1.89 -39.45
CA ASN A 435 -1.80 -3.13 -40.00
C ASN A 435 -0.44 -2.90 -40.65
N LEU A 436 0.33 -3.97 -40.85
CA LEU A 436 1.57 -3.95 -41.64
C LEU A 436 1.42 -4.90 -42.82
N THR A 437 0.86 -4.41 -43.93
CA THR A 437 0.46 -5.27 -45.08
C THR A 437 1.60 -6.04 -45.75
N HIS A 438 2.85 -5.69 -45.44
CA HIS A 438 4.09 -6.25 -46.00
C HIS A 438 4.88 -7.06 -44.96
N VAL A 439 4.36 -7.21 -43.74
CA VAL A 439 4.95 -8.04 -42.69
C VAL A 439 4.00 -9.20 -42.42
N PRO A 440 4.37 -10.45 -42.80
CA PRO A 440 3.56 -11.62 -42.51
C PRO A 440 3.18 -11.73 -41.03
N HIS A 441 1.94 -12.14 -40.74
CA HIS A 441 1.40 -12.30 -39.38
C HIS A 441 1.26 -11.00 -38.57
N MET A 442 1.30 -9.84 -39.22
CA MET A 442 0.97 -8.53 -38.67
C MET A 442 -0.23 -7.93 -39.42
N ASP A 443 -1.34 -8.68 -39.36
CA ASP A 443 -2.60 -8.38 -40.03
C ASP A 443 -3.32 -7.17 -39.39
N VAL A 444 -4.65 -7.13 -39.48
CA VAL A 444 -5.46 -6.07 -38.87
C VAL A 444 -5.33 -6.13 -37.35
N GLN A 445 -5.18 -4.96 -36.74
CA GLN A 445 -5.14 -4.78 -35.29
C GLN A 445 -6.31 -3.93 -34.84
N TYR A 446 -6.85 -4.30 -33.68
CA TYR A 446 -7.97 -3.62 -33.06
C TYR A 446 -7.56 -3.09 -31.68
N ALA A 447 -7.77 -1.79 -31.46
CA ALA A 447 -7.59 -1.16 -30.17
C ALA A 447 -8.64 -0.09 -29.87
N GLN A 448 -8.98 -0.02 -28.59
CA GLN A 448 -9.61 1.14 -27.98
C GLN A 448 -8.95 1.32 -26.61
N SER A 449 -7.86 2.09 -26.59
CA SER A 449 -7.04 2.34 -25.40
C SER A 449 -7.82 3.12 -24.34
N GLY A 450 -7.48 2.95 -23.06
CA GLY A 450 -8.31 3.49 -21.98
C GLY A 450 -7.64 3.52 -20.60
N ILE A 451 -8.23 4.33 -19.72
CA ILE A 451 -7.87 4.48 -18.31
C ILE A 451 -9.11 4.16 -17.49
N PHE A 452 -8.99 3.19 -16.58
CA PHE A 452 -10.09 2.71 -15.76
C PHE A 452 -9.80 2.91 -14.28
N SER A 453 -10.86 3.22 -13.54
CA SER A 453 -10.85 3.39 -12.10
C SER A 453 -11.69 2.30 -11.42
N PRO A 454 -11.63 2.20 -10.08
CA PRO A 454 -12.70 1.57 -9.33
C PRO A 454 -14.05 2.26 -9.61
N CYS A 455 -15.15 1.61 -9.20
CA CYS A 455 -16.50 2.13 -9.30
C CYS A 455 -17.07 2.40 -7.90
N ASP A 456 -17.10 3.65 -7.49
CA ASP A 456 -17.70 4.13 -6.23
C ASP A 456 -18.05 5.63 -6.38
N PHE A 457 -18.71 6.26 -5.40
CA PHE A 457 -19.12 7.68 -5.47
C PHE A 457 -17.96 8.66 -5.68
N THR A 458 -16.75 8.28 -5.27
CA THR A 458 -15.53 9.09 -5.45
C THR A 458 -14.91 8.97 -6.84
N PHE A 459 -15.40 8.06 -7.68
CA PHE A 459 -14.88 7.78 -9.02
C PHE A 459 -15.95 8.04 -10.10
N PRO A 460 -15.57 8.06 -11.40
CA PRO A 460 -16.54 8.04 -12.48
C PRO A 460 -17.52 6.87 -12.35
N GLY A 461 -18.82 7.12 -12.49
CA GLY A 461 -19.87 6.13 -12.24
C GLY A 461 -19.82 4.89 -13.14
N ASN A 462 -19.15 4.96 -14.30
CA ASN A 462 -18.92 3.84 -15.21
C ASN A 462 -17.50 3.25 -15.12
N GLY A 463 -16.66 3.73 -14.19
CA GLY A 463 -15.29 3.29 -14.00
C GLY A 463 -14.34 3.66 -15.15
N ILE A 464 -14.72 4.60 -16.02
CA ILE A 464 -13.91 5.05 -17.16
C ILE A 464 -13.45 6.47 -16.89
N VAL A 465 -12.14 6.66 -16.75
CA VAL A 465 -11.50 7.98 -16.62
C VAL A 465 -11.34 8.61 -18.00
N GLY A 466 -10.97 7.81 -19.00
CA GLY A 466 -10.88 8.23 -20.40
C GLY A 466 -10.70 7.03 -21.33
N GLU A 467 -11.16 7.15 -22.56
CA GLU A 467 -10.98 6.11 -23.59
C GLU A 467 -10.87 6.71 -24.99
N CYS A 468 -10.12 6.04 -25.86
CA CYS A 468 -10.00 6.41 -27.26
C CYS A 468 -11.27 6.05 -28.03
N ASN A 469 -11.41 6.64 -29.23
CA ASN A 469 -12.27 6.05 -30.25
C ASN A 469 -11.61 4.79 -30.82
N PRO A 470 -12.37 3.74 -31.17
CA PRO A 470 -11.81 2.52 -31.73
C PRO A 470 -10.99 2.77 -33.01
N ASN A 471 -9.78 2.23 -33.06
CA ASN A 471 -8.88 2.20 -34.23
C ASN A 471 -8.47 3.58 -34.79
N ILE A 472 -8.55 4.64 -34.00
CA ILE A 472 -8.08 5.98 -34.38
C ILE A 472 -6.76 6.29 -33.68
N GLU A 473 -5.73 6.66 -34.45
CA GLU A 473 -4.44 7.11 -33.89
C GLU A 473 -4.66 8.37 -33.04
N THR A 474 -4.39 8.29 -31.75
CA THR A 474 -4.59 9.44 -30.84
C THR A 474 -3.89 9.21 -29.51
N ILE A 475 -3.77 10.29 -28.74
CA ILE A 475 -3.51 10.26 -27.30
C ILE A 475 -4.82 10.56 -26.56
N ILE A 476 -5.05 9.88 -25.44
CA ILE A 476 -5.97 10.34 -24.40
C ILE A 476 -5.18 10.69 -23.15
N VAL A 477 -5.67 11.68 -22.40
CA VAL A 477 -5.06 12.10 -21.14
C VAL A 477 -6.11 11.97 -20.03
N GLY A 478 -5.75 11.33 -18.93
CA GLY A 478 -6.59 11.24 -17.74
C GLY A 478 -5.79 11.44 -16.48
N GLU A 479 -6.45 11.92 -15.43
CA GLU A 479 -5.87 12.10 -14.10
C GLU A 479 -6.41 11.03 -13.16
N VAL A 480 -5.52 10.40 -12.41
CA VAL A 480 -5.87 9.39 -11.41
C VAL A 480 -5.37 9.85 -10.04
N ASP A 481 -6.27 9.89 -9.06
CA ASP A 481 -5.95 10.35 -7.71
C ASP A 481 -5.67 9.14 -6.79
N LEU A 482 -4.41 9.02 -6.37
CA LEU A 482 -3.95 7.94 -5.50
C LEU A 482 -4.41 8.10 -4.05
N GLU A 483 -4.70 9.31 -3.59
CA GLU A 483 -5.31 9.54 -2.27
C GLU A 483 -6.77 9.13 -2.28
N THR A 484 -7.50 9.43 -3.35
CA THR A 484 -8.87 8.93 -3.54
C THR A 484 -8.89 7.40 -3.54
N LEU A 485 -7.91 6.76 -4.18
CA LEU A 485 -7.74 5.30 -4.15
C LEU A 485 -7.48 4.78 -2.73
N ARG A 486 -6.56 5.41 -1.99
CA ARG A 486 -6.22 5.04 -0.60
C ARG A 486 -7.44 5.15 0.31
N ARG A 487 -8.19 6.25 0.22
CA ARG A 487 -9.43 6.46 0.99
C ARG A 487 -10.50 5.42 0.66
N SER A 488 -10.73 5.13 -0.62
CA SER A 488 -11.73 4.14 -1.05
C SER A 488 -11.47 2.75 -0.44
N ARG A 489 -10.20 2.36 -0.25
CA ARG A 489 -9.84 1.08 0.36
C ARG A 489 -10.24 0.97 1.83
N ASN A 490 -10.43 2.10 2.53
CA ASN A 490 -10.75 2.14 3.95
C ASN A 490 -12.23 2.47 4.23
N ILE A 491 -12.79 3.43 3.48
CA ILE A 491 -14.13 4.01 3.74
C ILE A 491 -15.05 3.98 2.50
N GLY A 492 -14.69 3.23 1.46
CA GLY A 492 -15.54 3.06 0.28
C GLY A 492 -16.87 2.39 0.64
N THR A 493 -17.87 2.51 -0.25
CA THR A 493 -19.17 1.84 -0.09
C THR A 493 -19.00 0.32 0.06
N VAL A 494 -17.96 -0.22 -0.59
CA VAL A 494 -17.48 -1.59 -0.41
C VAL A 494 -15.95 -1.58 -0.34
N THR A 495 -15.37 -2.50 0.44
CA THR A 495 -13.92 -2.55 0.69
C THR A 495 -13.33 -3.93 0.39
N PRO A 496 -13.38 -4.42 -0.87
CA PRO A 496 -12.99 -5.78 -1.21
C PRO A 496 -11.55 -6.12 -0.87
N LEU A 497 -10.63 -5.15 -0.74
CA LEU A 497 -9.27 -5.44 -0.24
C LEU A 497 -9.27 -5.79 1.25
N LYS A 498 -10.02 -5.02 2.05
CA LYS A 498 -10.12 -5.16 3.51
C LYS A 498 -10.91 -6.42 3.89
N ASP A 499 -11.96 -6.73 3.14
CA ASP A 499 -12.92 -7.79 3.45
C ASP A 499 -12.49 -9.21 2.99
N ARG A 500 -11.25 -9.36 2.49
CA ARG A 500 -10.74 -10.66 2.03
C ARG A 500 -10.64 -11.66 3.18
N ARG A 501 -11.09 -12.87 2.91
CA ARG A 501 -11.01 -14.02 3.82
C ARG A 501 -9.70 -14.78 3.61
N MET A 502 -8.57 -14.15 3.97
CA MET A 502 -7.22 -14.69 3.77
C MET A 502 -6.96 -16.01 4.53
N GLU A 503 -7.82 -16.36 5.48
CA GLU A 503 -7.80 -17.65 6.15
C GLU A 503 -8.43 -18.79 5.31
N LEU A 504 -9.19 -18.48 4.25
CA LEU A 504 -9.83 -19.45 3.37
C LEU A 504 -9.04 -19.69 2.08
N TYR A 505 -8.35 -18.65 1.59
CA TYR A 505 -7.59 -18.71 0.36
C TYR A 505 -6.36 -17.81 0.45
N ASP A 506 -5.33 -18.21 -0.27
CA ASP A 506 -4.11 -17.44 -0.40
C ASP A 506 -3.71 -17.34 -1.88
N THR A 507 -3.01 -16.27 -2.25
CA THR A 507 -2.56 -15.99 -3.62
C THR A 507 -1.09 -15.64 -3.59
N GLU A 508 -0.24 -16.66 -3.61
CA GLU A 508 1.21 -16.50 -3.53
C GLU A 508 1.92 -16.89 -4.83
N ILE A 509 3.02 -16.20 -5.14
CA ILE A 509 3.98 -16.66 -6.15
C ILE A 509 4.74 -17.84 -5.58
N LYS A 510 4.61 -19.00 -6.21
CA LYS A 510 5.45 -20.16 -5.87
C LYS A 510 6.88 -19.92 -6.35
N LYS A 511 7.87 -20.17 -5.48
CA LYS A 511 9.27 -20.25 -5.91
C LYS A 511 9.43 -21.47 -6.80
N LEU A 512 9.87 -21.25 -8.03
CA LEU A 512 10.33 -22.33 -8.90
C LEU A 512 11.71 -22.74 -8.42
N ASP A 513 11.82 -23.90 -7.78
CA ASP A 513 13.12 -24.56 -7.62
C ASP A 513 13.61 -24.91 -9.02
N LEU A 514 14.69 -24.25 -9.44
CA LEU A 514 15.42 -24.64 -10.66
C LEU A 514 16.14 -25.98 -10.39
N LEU A 515 15.38 -27.06 -10.32
CA LEU A 515 15.92 -28.41 -10.31
C LEU A 515 16.44 -28.73 -11.72
N GLY A 516 17.78 -28.71 -11.86
CA GLY A 516 18.46 -29.41 -12.96
C GLY A 516 19.00 -28.57 -14.10
N ALA A 517 19.90 -27.62 -13.83
CA ALA A 517 21.04 -27.40 -14.74
C ALA A 517 22.12 -28.43 -14.38
N GLY A 518 21.87 -29.69 -14.70
CA GLY A 518 22.76 -30.80 -14.46
C GLY A 518 23.99 -30.72 -15.37
N GLN A 519 25.13 -31.10 -14.80
CA GLN A 519 26.27 -31.66 -15.52
C GLN A 519 25.80 -32.58 -16.67
N VAL A 520 26.11 -32.23 -17.92
CA VAL A 520 26.77 -33.08 -18.93
C VAL A 520 27.55 -32.17 -19.87
#